data_AF-A0A8T4DA74-F1
#
_entry.id   AF-A0A8T4DA74-F1
#
_cell.length_a   1.000
_cell.length_b   1.000
_cell.length_c   1.000
_cell.angle_alpha   90.00
_cell.angle_beta   90.00
_cell.angle_gamma   90.00
#
_symmetry.space_group_name_H-M   'P 1'
#
loop_
_entity.id
_entity.type
_entity.pdbx_description
1 polymer ?
#
loop_
_entity_poly.entity_id
_entity_poly.type
_entity_poly.pdbx_seq_one_letter_code
_entity_poly.pdbx_strand_id
1 'polypeptide(L)'
;MDLMIDNVEEIYLKVQAFEKDAHVILGKHETSTSRIVLLGQTYKKLGGLSLQQDELFRQALRCVENGLFRAAHVMAWAGFMDFIEEKVASDGFIKLKKVRPKWNFSSVEDLRENYPEFQLIDACHAVGLCTKNEKNTLHGLLSKRNECAHPSNYYPGLNESLGYISELLRRIHALKKKTL
;
A
#
# COMPACT_ATOMS: atom_id res chain seq x y z
N MET A 1 -33.42 33.97 -7.73
CA MET A 1 -32.71 32.78 -8.24
C MET A 1 -31.39 32.61 -7.49
N ASP A 2 -30.61 33.69 -7.34
CA ASP A 2 -29.39 33.71 -6.50
C ASP A 2 -29.62 33.28 -5.03
N LEU A 3 -30.62 33.84 -4.33
CA LEU A 3 -30.97 33.47 -2.94
C LEU A 3 -31.32 31.97 -2.73
N MET A 4 -31.76 31.28 -3.78
CA MET A 4 -32.11 29.85 -3.70
C MET A 4 -30.89 28.96 -3.97
N ILE A 5 -29.91 29.46 -4.75
CA ILE A 5 -28.64 28.80 -5.02
C ILE A 5 -27.73 28.89 -3.78
N ASP A 6 -27.67 30.04 -3.11
CA ASP A 6 -26.87 30.24 -1.89
C ASP A 6 -27.28 29.28 -0.76
N ASN A 7 -28.59 29.00 -0.62
CA ASN A 7 -29.10 28.09 0.41
C ASN A 7 -28.76 26.62 0.11
N VAL A 8 -28.67 26.22 -1.17
CA VAL A 8 -28.28 24.86 -1.56
C VAL A 8 -26.78 24.64 -1.32
N GLU A 9 -25.94 25.63 -1.62
CA GLU A 9 -24.50 25.56 -1.36
C GLU A 9 -24.22 25.50 0.15
N GLU A 10 -24.90 26.30 0.96
CA GLU A 10 -24.77 26.26 2.42
C GLU A 10 -25.19 24.91 3.01
N ILE A 11 -26.32 24.36 2.55
CA ILE A 11 -26.80 23.03 2.97
C ILE A 11 -25.79 21.95 2.55
N TYR A 12 -25.27 22.01 1.33
CA TYR A 12 -24.27 21.07 0.84
C TYR A 12 -23.03 21.06 1.73
N LEU A 13 -22.50 22.23 2.09
CA LEU A 13 -21.35 22.35 2.99
C LEU A 13 -21.65 21.78 4.39
N LYS A 14 -22.86 22.02 4.93
CA LYS A 14 -23.28 21.45 6.22
C LYS A 14 -23.39 19.92 6.17
N VAL A 15 -23.93 19.37 5.08
CA VAL A 15 -24.03 17.92 4.87
C VAL A 15 -22.64 17.30 4.75
N GLN A 16 -21.72 17.91 4.00
CA GLN A 16 -20.34 17.44 3.91
C GLN A 16 -19.61 17.48 5.26
N ALA A 17 -19.83 18.55 6.04
CA ALA A 17 -19.26 18.66 7.38
C ALA A 17 -19.80 17.56 8.31
N PHE A 18 -21.12 17.34 8.29
CA PHE A 18 -21.75 16.26 9.05
C PHE A 18 -21.25 14.88 8.65
N GLU A 19 -21.16 14.59 7.34
CA GLU A 19 -20.63 13.32 6.83
C GLU A 19 -19.19 13.07 7.32
N LYS A 20 -18.35 14.11 7.26
CA LYS A 20 -16.97 14.05 7.74
C LYS A 20 -16.92 13.76 9.24
N ASP A 21 -17.73 14.44 10.04
CA ASP A 21 -17.79 14.24 11.49
C ASP A 21 -18.32 12.85 11.85
N ALA A 22 -19.34 12.38 11.13
CA ALA A 22 -19.86 11.04 11.26
C ALA A 22 -18.78 9.99 10.95
N HIS A 23 -17.99 10.15 9.89
CA HIS A 23 -16.87 9.26 9.60
C HIS A 23 -15.79 9.28 10.68
N VAL A 24 -15.50 10.44 11.30
CA VAL A 24 -14.54 10.54 12.41
C VAL A 24 -15.04 9.81 13.66
N ILE A 25 -16.33 9.94 13.98
CA ILE A 25 -16.93 9.27 15.13
C ILE A 25 -17.04 7.77 14.87
N LEU A 26 -17.64 7.39 13.74
CA LEU A 26 -17.93 6.01 13.38
C LEU A 26 -16.67 5.22 13.00
N GLY A 27 -15.62 5.87 12.49
CA GLY A 27 -14.34 5.24 12.18
C GLY A 27 -13.63 4.66 13.41
N LYS A 28 -14.01 5.12 14.62
CA LYS A 28 -13.54 4.54 15.89
C LYS A 28 -14.15 3.16 16.15
N HIS A 29 -15.33 2.86 15.59
CA HIS A 29 -15.98 1.57 15.73
C HIS A 29 -15.49 0.58 14.67
N GLU A 30 -15.13 -0.63 15.11
CA GLU A 30 -14.40 -1.60 14.28
C GLU A 30 -15.21 -2.20 13.14
N THR A 31 -16.53 -2.21 13.28
CA THR A 31 -17.46 -2.78 12.31
C THR A 31 -17.93 -1.77 11.27
N SER A 32 -17.50 -0.50 11.37
CA SER A 32 -18.02 0.57 10.52
C SER A 32 -17.26 0.71 9.20
N THR A 33 -18.01 0.84 8.10
CA THR A 33 -17.50 1.21 6.76
C THR A 33 -16.76 2.55 6.78
N SER A 34 -17.03 3.41 7.76
CA SER A 34 -16.33 4.69 7.96
C SER A 34 -14.82 4.53 8.16
N ARG A 35 -14.37 3.39 8.67
CA ARG A 35 -12.95 3.11 8.85
C ARG A 35 -12.22 2.96 7.51
N ILE A 36 -12.88 2.38 6.50
CA ILE A 36 -12.34 2.23 5.16
C ILE A 36 -12.19 3.60 4.49
N VAL A 37 -13.22 4.45 4.62
CA VAL A 37 -13.20 5.83 4.11
C VAL A 37 -12.08 6.64 4.76
N LEU A 38 -11.91 6.55 6.08
CA LEU A 38 -10.83 7.25 6.79
C LEU A 38 -9.45 6.80 6.32
N LEU A 39 -9.26 5.50 6.05
CA LEU A 39 -8.01 4.99 5.49
C LEU A 39 -7.78 5.52 4.06
N GLY A 40 -8.81 5.55 3.21
CA GLY A 40 -8.75 6.14 1.87
C GLY A 40 -8.45 7.64 1.88
N GLN A 41 -8.95 8.39 2.86
CA GLN A 41 -8.60 9.80 3.06
C GLN A 41 -7.18 9.98 3.58
N THR A 42 -6.73 9.10 4.48
CA THR A 42 -5.33 9.08 4.97
C THR A 42 -4.37 8.80 3.82
N TYR A 43 -4.76 7.91 2.91
CA TYR A 43 -4.04 7.62 1.69
C TYR A 43 -3.86 8.85 0.78
N LYS A 44 -4.91 9.66 0.57
CA LYS A 44 -4.80 10.91 -0.21
C LYS A 44 -3.75 11.89 0.36
N LYS A 45 -3.36 11.75 1.62
CA LYS A 45 -2.31 12.57 2.26
C LYS A 45 -0.90 12.01 2.08
N LEU A 46 -0.76 10.75 1.65
CA LEU A 46 0.52 10.08 1.40
C LEU A 46 0.96 10.29 -0.06
N GLY A 47 1.43 11.49 -0.40
CA GLY A 47 1.91 11.81 -1.75
C GLY A 47 3.16 11.02 -2.18
N GLY A 48 3.42 10.98 -3.50
CA GLY A 48 4.66 10.48 -4.11
C GLY A 48 4.66 9.01 -4.55
N LEU A 49 3.48 8.41 -4.79
CA LEU A 49 3.36 7.14 -5.51
C LEU A 49 3.22 7.43 -7.01
N SER A 50 3.63 6.48 -7.84
CA SER A 50 3.27 6.48 -9.27
C SER A 50 1.74 6.31 -9.43
N LEU A 51 1.21 6.65 -10.61
CA LEU A 51 -0.21 6.45 -10.90
C LEU A 51 -0.62 4.97 -10.77
N GLN A 52 0.28 4.07 -11.17
CA GLN A 52 0.08 2.63 -11.08
C GLN A 52 0.03 2.15 -9.63
N GLN A 53 0.97 2.59 -8.80
CA GLN A 53 1.01 2.28 -7.37
C GLN A 53 -0.24 2.81 -6.66
N ASP A 54 -0.66 4.04 -6.98
CA ASP A 54 -1.87 4.66 -6.44
C ASP A 54 -3.12 3.83 -6.75
N GLU A 55 -3.28 3.43 -8.02
CA GLU A 55 -4.43 2.63 -8.42
C GLU A 55 -4.44 1.24 -7.79
N LEU A 56 -3.28 0.58 -7.63
CA LEU A 56 -3.19 -0.72 -6.95
C LEU A 56 -3.64 -0.65 -5.48
N PHE A 57 -3.25 0.40 -4.74
CA PHE A 57 -3.74 0.60 -3.38
C PHE A 57 -5.23 0.96 -3.34
N ARG A 58 -5.74 1.73 -4.30
CA ARG A 58 -7.19 1.99 -4.42
C ARG A 58 -7.97 0.72 -4.69
N GLN A 59 -7.46 -0.15 -5.57
CA GLN A 59 -8.07 -1.45 -5.84
C GLN A 59 -8.05 -2.34 -4.60
N ALA A 60 -6.97 -2.33 -3.82
CA ALA A 60 -6.92 -3.02 -2.53
C ALA A 60 -8.02 -2.54 -1.56
N LEU A 61 -8.24 -1.22 -1.47
CA LEU A 61 -9.32 -0.66 -0.64
C LEU A 61 -10.71 -1.05 -1.17
N ARG A 62 -10.95 -0.99 -2.48
CA ARG A 62 -12.21 -1.46 -3.09
C ARG A 62 -12.45 -2.94 -2.81
N CYS A 63 -11.41 -3.77 -2.79
CA CYS A 63 -11.51 -5.16 -2.37
C CYS A 63 -11.99 -5.26 -0.91
N VAL A 64 -11.45 -4.45 0.00
CA VAL A 64 -11.90 -4.41 1.41
C VAL A 64 -13.37 -3.97 1.52
N GLU A 65 -13.79 -2.94 0.77
CA GLU A 65 -15.17 -2.45 0.74
C GLU A 65 -16.18 -3.53 0.32
N ASN A 66 -15.76 -4.46 -0.53
CA ASN A 66 -16.58 -5.55 -1.04
C ASN A 66 -16.35 -6.90 -0.32
N GLY A 67 -15.62 -6.90 0.80
CA GLY A 67 -15.34 -8.14 1.56
C GLY A 67 -14.35 -9.11 0.88
N LEU A 68 -13.64 -8.66 -0.17
CA LEU A 68 -12.66 -9.44 -0.93
C LEU A 68 -11.27 -9.37 -0.27
N PHE A 69 -11.17 -9.76 1.00
CA PHE A 69 -10.01 -9.51 1.85
C PHE A 69 -8.69 -10.15 1.37
N ARG A 70 -8.75 -11.34 0.79
CA ARG A 70 -7.57 -12.00 0.19
C ARG A 70 -7.04 -11.22 -1.02
N ALA A 71 -7.94 -10.78 -1.90
CA ALA A 71 -7.57 -9.95 -3.04
C ALA A 71 -6.97 -8.62 -2.58
N ALA A 72 -7.50 -8.01 -1.52
CA ALA A 72 -6.96 -6.78 -0.96
C ALA A 72 -5.48 -6.90 -0.58
N HIS A 73 -5.05 -8.02 0.02
CA HIS A 73 -3.64 -8.26 0.34
C HIS A 73 -2.77 -8.36 -0.91
N VAL A 74 -3.25 -9.07 -1.93
CA VAL A 74 -2.52 -9.24 -3.21
C VAL A 74 -2.35 -7.89 -3.90
N MET A 75 -3.41 -7.08 -4.00
CA MET A 75 -3.36 -5.77 -4.67
C MET A 75 -2.46 -4.78 -3.92
N ALA A 76 -2.57 -4.73 -2.59
CA ALA A 76 -1.74 -3.83 -1.78
C ALA A 76 -0.25 -4.20 -1.87
N TRP A 77 0.04 -5.50 -1.86
CA TRP A 77 1.40 -5.99 -2.00
C TRP A 77 1.98 -5.70 -3.38
N ALA A 78 1.19 -5.87 -4.45
CA ALA A 78 1.61 -5.51 -5.80
C ALA A 78 2.01 -4.03 -5.89
N GLY A 79 1.20 -3.12 -5.31
CA GLY A 79 1.53 -1.69 -5.25
C GLY A 79 2.78 -1.40 -4.42
N PHE A 80 3.01 -2.16 -3.34
CA PHE A 80 4.22 -2.05 -2.53
C PHE A 80 5.47 -2.54 -3.27
N MET A 81 5.39 -3.67 -3.97
CA MET A 81 6.53 -4.23 -4.70
C MET A 81 6.93 -3.37 -5.90
N ASP A 82 5.95 -2.83 -6.63
CA ASP A 82 6.22 -1.88 -7.71
C ASP A 82 7.02 -0.66 -7.19
N PHE A 83 6.63 -0.10 -6.04
CA PHE A 83 7.40 0.96 -5.38
C PHE A 83 8.82 0.52 -5.00
N ILE A 84 8.99 -0.69 -4.45
CA ILE A 84 10.31 -1.22 -4.06
C ILE A 84 11.22 -1.36 -5.27
N GLU A 85 10.70 -1.91 -6.36
CA GLU A 85 11.44 -2.16 -7.60
C GLU A 85 11.90 -0.85 -8.25
N GLU A 86 11.01 0.15 -8.35
CA GLU A 86 11.39 1.50 -8.78
C GLU A 86 12.43 2.12 -7.83
N LYS A 87 12.28 1.91 -6.52
CA LYS A 87 13.21 2.47 -5.53
C LYS A 87 14.61 1.91 -5.67
N VAL A 88 14.77 0.59 -5.84
CA VAL A 88 16.08 -0.03 -6.05
C VAL A 88 16.66 0.24 -7.45
N ALA A 89 15.82 0.64 -8.41
CA ALA A 89 16.23 1.09 -9.73
C ALA A 89 16.68 2.56 -9.78
N SER A 90 16.39 3.36 -8.75
CA SER A 90 16.57 4.82 -8.78
C SER A 90 18.01 5.32 -8.98
N ASP A 91 19.03 4.47 -8.76
CA ASP A 91 20.43 4.77 -9.07
C ASP A 91 20.93 4.11 -10.36
N GLY A 92 20.04 3.61 -11.22
CA GLY A 92 20.39 2.82 -12.39
C GLY A 92 20.89 1.41 -12.05
N PHE A 93 20.46 0.86 -10.90
CA PHE A 93 20.83 -0.45 -10.37
C PHE A 93 22.29 -0.59 -9.91
N ILE A 94 23.03 0.50 -9.73
CA ILE A 94 24.46 0.48 -9.38
C ILE A 94 24.67 -0.27 -8.05
N LYS A 95 23.95 0.12 -7.00
CA LYS A 95 24.09 -0.52 -5.67
C LYS A 95 23.55 -1.94 -5.67
N LEU A 96 22.45 -2.20 -6.37
CA LEU A 96 21.86 -3.53 -6.44
C LEU A 96 22.80 -4.53 -7.12
N LYS A 97 23.37 -4.18 -8.28
CA LYS A 97 24.35 -5.01 -8.99
C LYS A 97 25.62 -5.25 -8.17
N LYS A 98 26.04 -4.28 -7.36
CA LYS A 98 27.18 -4.45 -6.44
C LYS A 98 26.92 -5.51 -5.37
N VAL A 99 25.72 -5.56 -4.77
CA VAL A 99 25.39 -6.53 -3.69
C VAL A 99 24.83 -7.86 -4.21
N ARG A 100 24.44 -7.90 -5.49
CA ARG A 100 23.97 -9.10 -6.21
C ARG A 100 24.70 -9.25 -7.56
N PRO A 101 26.03 -9.47 -7.56
CA PRO A 101 26.82 -9.50 -8.81
C PRO A 101 26.49 -10.67 -9.74
N LYS A 102 25.77 -11.69 -9.25
CA LYS A 102 25.34 -12.85 -10.04
C LYS A 102 23.98 -12.65 -10.70
N TRP A 103 23.25 -11.58 -10.37
CA TRP A 103 21.98 -11.29 -10.98
C TRP A 103 22.18 -10.63 -12.34
N ASN A 104 21.56 -11.20 -13.36
CA ASN A 104 21.49 -10.67 -14.71
C ASN A 104 20.11 -10.05 -14.95
N PHE A 105 20.06 -8.73 -15.13
CA PHE A 105 18.87 -7.94 -15.47
C PHE A 105 19.28 -6.56 -15.99
N SER A 106 18.44 -5.97 -16.83
CA SER A 106 18.67 -4.66 -17.46
C SER A 106 17.55 -3.64 -17.19
N SER A 107 16.36 -4.11 -16.79
CA SER A 107 15.18 -3.30 -16.53
C SER A 107 14.51 -3.69 -15.20
N VAL A 108 13.49 -2.91 -14.80
CA VAL A 108 12.64 -3.24 -13.65
C VAL A 108 11.80 -4.49 -13.95
N GLU A 109 11.35 -4.62 -15.18
CA GLU A 109 10.58 -5.77 -15.68
C GLU A 109 11.40 -7.05 -15.59
N ASP A 110 12.65 -7.03 -16.08
CA ASP A 110 13.58 -8.16 -15.97
C ASP A 110 13.78 -8.57 -14.50
N LEU A 111 13.91 -7.58 -13.61
CA LEU A 111 14.10 -7.80 -12.18
C LEU A 111 12.89 -8.53 -11.57
N ARG A 112 11.68 -8.08 -11.91
CA ARG A 112 10.41 -8.62 -11.43
C ARG A 112 10.15 -10.04 -11.92
N GLU A 113 10.48 -10.34 -13.17
CA GLU A 113 10.22 -11.65 -13.78
C GLU A 113 11.22 -12.71 -13.32
N ASN A 114 12.49 -12.35 -13.13
CA ASN A 114 13.56 -13.32 -12.91
C ASN A 114 13.91 -13.54 -11.44
N TYR A 115 13.56 -12.61 -10.53
CA TYR A 115 13.92 -12.72 -9.13
C TYR A 115 12.71 -12.72 -8.22
N PRO A 116 12.57 -13.72 -7.34
CA PRO A 116 11.44 -13.78 -6.43
C PRO A 116 11.51 -12.65 -5.41
N GLU A 117 10.35 -12.14 -5.03
CA GLU A 117 10.22 -11.00 -4.11
C GLU A 117 10.92 -11.21 -2.77
N PHE A 118 10.98 -12.46 -2.28
CA PHE A 118 11.77 -12.82 -1.10
C PHE A 118 13.23 -12.37 -1.25
N GLN A 119 13.84 -12.66 -2.40
CA GLN A 119 15.21 -12.27 -2.65
C GLN A 119 15.35 -10.75 -2.88
N LEU A 120 14.34 -10.09 -3.46
CA LEU A 120 14.31 -8.63 -3.59
C LEU A 120 14.28 -7.94 -2.21
N ILE A 121 13.51 -8.45 -1.26
CA ILE A 121 13.49 -7.97 0.12
C ILE A 121 14.88 -8.13 0.78
N ASP A 122 15.53 -9.27 0.57
CA ASP A 122 16.89 -9.48 1.07
C ASP A 122 17.91 -8.52 0.42
N ALA A 123 17.73 -8.21 -0.86
CA ALA A 123 18.55 -7.23 -1.57
C ALA A 123 18.33 -5.81 -1.03
N CYS A 124 17.09 -5.41 -0.70
CA CYS A 124 16.78 -4.13 -0.06
C CYS A 124 17.55 -3.93 1.25
N HIS A 125 17.65 -4.99 2.08
CA HIS A 125 18.50 -4.96 3.27
C HIS A 125 19.99 -4.81 2.91
N ALA A 126 20.47 -5.57 1.92
CA ALA A 126 21.87 -5.53 1.52
C ALA A 126 22.32 -4.16 0.96
N VAL A 127 21.44 -3.41 0.30
CA VAL A 127 21.70 -2.03 -0.15
C VAL A 127 21.46 -0.97 0.92
N GLY A 128 21.01 -1.35 2.13
CA GLY A 128 20.79 -0.43 3.25
C GLY A 128 19.42 0.26 3.29
N LEU A 129 18.48 -0.11 2.41
CA LEU A 129 17.11 0.42 2.46
C LEU A 129 16.33 -0.07 3.67
N CYS A 130 16.61 -1.28 4.15
CA CYS A 130 15.92 -1.90 5.28
C CYS A 130 16.92 -2.33 6.36
N THR A 131 16.55 -2.16 7.62
CA THR A 131 17.22 -2.86 8.72
C THR A 131 16.86 -4.34 8.72
N LYS A 132 17.61 -5.16 9.46
CA LYS A 132 17.32 -6.60 9.62
C LYS A 132 15.90 -6.85 10.13
N ASN A 133 15.42 -6.04 11.07
CA ASN A 133 14.06 -6.17 11.60
C ASN A 133 13.01 -5.80 10.54
N GLU A 134 13.20 -4.71 9.81
CA GLU A 134 12.30 -4.32 8.70
C GLU A 134 12.22 -5.41 7.63
N LYS A 135 13.37 -5.97 7.25
CA LYS A 135 13.45 -7.11 6.32
C LYS A 135 12.64 -8.31 6.78
N ASN A 136 12.78 -8.70 8.05
CA ASN A 136 12.04 -9.83 8.63
C ASN A 136 10.53 -9.55 8.67
N THR A 137 10.13 -8.31 8.97
CA THR A 137 8.72 -7.91 8.90
C THR A 137 8.19 -8.01 7.46
N LEU A 138 8.95 -7.54 6.46
CA LEU A 138 8.55 -7.65 5.05
C LEU A 138 8.38 -9.10 4.60
N HIS A 139 9.27 -10.00 5.04
CA HIS A 139 9.10 -11.44 4.79
C HIS A 139 7.81 -12.01 5.41
N GLY A 140 7.44 -11.57 6.61
CA GLY A 140 6.16 -11.93 7.22
C GLY A 140 4.95 -11.41 6.42
N LEU A 141 5.02 -10.19 5.90
CA LEU A 141 3.97 -9.62 5.05
C LEU A 141 3.87 -10.33 3.69
N LEU A 142 5.00 -10.74 3.11
CA LEU A 142 5.05 -11.59 1.92
C LEU A 142 4.38 -12.94 2.19
N SER A 143 4.67 -13.57 3.33
CA SER A 143 4.04 -14.83 3.72
C SER A 143 2.52 -14.71 3.76
N LYS A 144 1.98 -13.67 4.40
CA LYS A 144 0.52 -13.42 4.45
C LYS A 144 -0.08 -13.21 3.05
N ARG A 145 0.62 -12.48 2.18
CA ARG A 145 0.20 -12.32 0.78
C ARG A 145 0.16 -13.66 0.06
N ASN A 146 1.19 -14.48 0.22
CA ASN A 146 1.28 -15.80 -0.41
C ASN A 146 0.14 -16.71 0.05
N GLU A 147 -0.18 -16.71 1.35
CA GLU A 147 -1.37 -17.42 1.85
C GLU A 147 -2.66 -16.93 1.18
N CYS A 148 -2.80 -15.62 0.93
CA CYS A 148 -3.94 -15.07 0.20
C CYS A 148 -3.96 -15.41 -1.29
N ALA A 149 -2.81 -15.57 -1.95
CA ALA A 149 -2.69 -15.82 -3.39
C ALA A 149 -2.77 -17.31 -3.78
N HIS A 150 -2.55 -18.21 -2.83
CA HIS A 150 -2.56 -19.66 -3.04
C HIS A 150 -3.78 -20.33 -2.37
N PRO A 151 -4.15 -21.56 -2.76
CA PRO A 151 -5.22 -22.30 -2.09
C PRO A 151 -4.77 -22.68 -0.66
N SER A 152 -4.98 -21.77 0.29
CA SER A 152 -4.73 -21.95 1.72
C SER A 152 -6.04 -21.80 2.51
N ASN A 153 -6.00 -22.17 3.79
CA ASN A 153 -7.11 -21.99 4.72
C ASN A 153 -7.08 -20.63 5.44
N TYR A 154 -6.24 -19.70 4.97
CA TYR A 154 -6.13 -18.37 5.56
C TYR A 154 -7.14 -17.40 4.93
N TYR A 155 -8.00 -16.84 5.79
CA TYR A 155 -9.05 -15.90 5.41
C TYR A 155 -8.97 -14.66 6.32
N PRO A 156 -8.21 -13.62 5.92
CA PRO A 156 -8.13 -12.40 6.72
C PRO A 156 -9.50 -11.71 6.77
N GLY A 157 -9.80 -11.09 7.91
CA GLY A 157 -10.98 -10.24 8.07
C GLY A 157 -10.69 -8.76 7.80
N LEU A 158 -11.73 -7.93 7.91
CA LEU A 158 -11.66 -6.48 7.69
C LEU A 158 -10.48 -5.81 8.42
N ASN A 159 -10.37 -6.02 9.73
CA ASN A 159 -9.34 -5.38 10.54
C ASN A 159 -7.93 -5.81 10.13
N GLU A 160 -7.74 -7.08 9.79
CA GLU A 160 -6.45 -7.59 9.35
C GLU A 160 -6.06 -7.01 7.99
N SER A 161 -6.99 -6.95 7.04
CA SER A 161 -6.76 -6.32 5.73
C SER A 161 -6.42 -4.84 5.83
N LEU A 162 -7.18 -4.07 6.63
CA LEU A 162 -6.88 -2.65 6.84
C LEU A 162 -5.52 -2.45 7.51
N GLY A 163 -5.19 -3.30 8.50
CA GLY A 163 -3.88 -3.31 9.15
C GLY A 163 -2.75 -3.60 8.17
N TYR A 164 -2.92 -4.60 7.30
CA TYR A 164 -1.96 -4.98 6.28
C TYR A 164 -1.71 -3.85 5.27
N ILE A 165 -2.77 -3.23 4.74
CA ILE A 165 -2.65 -2.10 3.81
C ILE A 165 -1.94 -0.91 4.49
N SER A 166 -2.35 -0.58 5.71
CA SER A 166 -1.77 0.51 6.50
C SER A 166 -0.28 0.28 6.78
N GLU A 167 0.10 -0.96 7.11
CA GLU A 167 1.50 -1.36 7.29
C GLU A 167 2.33 -1.06 6.03
N LEU A 168 1.90 -1.53 4.85
CA LEU A 168 2.63 -1.33 3.61
C LEU A 168 2.78 0.16 3.25
N LEU A 169 1.71 0.95 3.41
CA LEU A 169 1.75 2.39 3.19
C LEU A 169 2.75 3.09 4.11
N ARG A 170 2.80 2.69 5.38
CA ARG A 170 3.79 3.21 6.33
C ARG A 170 5.22 2.82 5.95
N ARG A 171 5.44 1.60 5.43
CA ARG A 171 6.75 1.18 4.92
C ARG A 171 7.18 2.04 3.72
N ILE A 172 6.27 2.30 2.78
CA ILE A 172 6.55 3.20 1.66
C ILE A 172 6.94 4.59 2.16
N HIS A 173 6.17 5.16 3.09
CA HIS A 173 6.47 6.48 3.65
C HIS A 173 7.86 6.53 4.31
N ALA A 174 8.26 5.48 5.04
CA ALA A 174 9.57 5.39 5.64
C ALA A 174 10.70 5.27 4.60
N LEU A 175 10.50 4.44 3.57
CA LEU A 175 11.48 4.19 2.51
C LEU A 175 11.66 5.37 1.56
N LYS A 176 10.62 6.17 1.31
CA LYS A 176 10.69 7.40 0.51
C LYS A 176 11.77 8.36 1.01
N LYS A 177 11.93 8.46 2.33
CA LYS A 177 12.90 9.37 2.98
C LYS A 177 14.34 8.89 2.89
N LYS A 178 14.57 7.61 2.56
CA LYS A 178 15.91 7.03 2.44
C LYS A 178 16.44 7.28 1.03
N THR A 179 17.67 7.76 0.91
CA THR A 179 18.39 7.75 -0.37
C THR A 179 18.92 6.34 -0.61
N LEU A 180 18.84 5.87 -1.85
CA LEU A 180 19.47 4.61 -2.22
C LEU A 180 20.97 4.76 -2.09
#